data_AF-A0A7H0NKR5-F1
#
_entry.id   AF-A0A7H0NKR5-F1
#
_cell.length_a   1.000
_cell.length_b   1.000
_cell.length_c   1.000
_cell.angle_alpha   90.00
_cell.angle_beta   90.00
_cell.angle_gamma   90.00
#
_symmetry.space_group_name_H-M   'P 1'
#
loop_
_entity.id
_entity.type
_entity.pdbx_description
1 polymer ?
#
loop_
_entity_poly.entity_id
_entity_poly.type
_entity_poly.pdbx_seq_one_letter_code
_entity_poly.pdbx_strand_id
1 'polypeptide(L)'
;MEREGRAVGAASGELVTIGEFARLSRLSAKALRRYDELGLLRPALVDPVNGYRYYDPAQVEGARLVAWLRRIGMPLSRIGRIVALDAGAAAVEIRAYWARVEAETAARRDLAMYLVDHLSAEGRSMSRIPGSTGSTGNAGGTGHAGDTGRTGSPGGAEDTGSRGGRGSSGSGAPGGPGVLGGPVAVPLAIRCAALTDTGAVRTTNQDAAFAGPRLLAVADGFGEGGAEASAAAIEALKPTAWGGGDGALSAADLLNALEDTADSASRAVWDAVARCADPDGSGTTLTAMLWTGSRLGLVHIGDSRAYLLRGGELFRITHDHSLVQSMIDDGSLSREEAASHPGRALLLKALVGEARSAPVAVASRPDVRLREVLAGDRYLLCSDGLSAVVDEAELRAAVIAAEAPEEAVRRLVGLAHEAGGPDNVACVVADVVVAAEE
;
A
#
# COMPACT_ATOMS: atom_id res chain seq x y z
N MET A 1 35.70 -1.09 43.25
CA MET A 1 36.52 -2.31 43.10
C MET A 1 36.21 -3.17 44.31
N GLU A 2 35.71 -4.39 44.26
CA GLU A 2 35.47 -5.38 43.22
C GLU A 2 34.39 -6.35 43.74
N ARG A 3 33.49 -6.75 42.84
CA ARG A 3 32.83 -8.07 42.75
C ARG A 3 32.45 -8.77 44.08
N GLU A 4 31.24 -8.51 44.56
CA GLU A 4 30.48 -9.45 45.38
C GLU A 4 29.15 -9.79 44.71
N GLY A 5 28.89 -11.08 44.57
CA GLY A 5 27.72 -11.65 43.90
C GLY A 5 28.01 -13.05 43.38
N ARG A 6 28.59 -13.90 44.24
CA ARG A 6 28.83 -15.33 43.96
C ARG A 6 27.53 -16.10 44.21
N ALA A 7 27.09 -16.76 43.14
CA ALA A 7 26.17 -17.89 43.03
C ALA A 7 25.70 -18.57 44.34
N VAL A 8 24.37 -18.67 44.46
CA VAL A 8 23.63 -19.64 45.30
C VAL A 8 22.66 -20.34 44.35
N GLY A 9 23.05 -21.39 43.65
CA GLY A 9 22.84 -22.74 44.18
C GLY A 9 21.75 -23.45 43.35
N ALA A 10 22.19 -24.35 42.48
CA ALA A 10 21.33 -25.13 41.60
C ALA A 10 20.40 -26.09 42.38
N ALA A 11 19.10 -25.79 42.37
CA ALA A 11 17.96 -26.72 42.22
C ALA A 11 16.61 -25.98 42.37
N SER A 12 16.44 -24.83 41.71
CA SER A 12 15.21 -24.02 41.62
C SER A 12 15.47 -22.99 40.51
N GLY A 13 14.48 -22.64 39.67
CA GLY A 13 14.67 -21.80 38.47
C GLY A 13 15.26 -20.42 38.76
N GLU A 14 16.59 -20.33 38.80
CA GLU A 14 17.33 -19.08 39.01
C GLU A 14 17.31 -18.31 37.69
N LEU A 15 16.61 -17.18 37.67
CA LEU A 15 16.53 -16.33 36.49
C LEU A 15 17.92 -15.77 36.17
N VAL A 16 18.33 -15.88 34.91
CA VAL A 16 19.62 -15.41 34.44
C VAL A 16 19.53 -13.99 33.90
N THR A 17 20.60 -13.22 34.09
CA THR A 17 20.70 -11.85 33.55
C THR A 17 20.66 -11.84 32.01
N ILE A 18 20.23 -10.74 31.40
CA ILE A 18 20.24 -10.59 29.92
C ILE A 18 21.61 -10.87 29.28
N GLY A 19 22.71 -10.52 29.97
CA GLY A 19 24.07 -10.79 29.48
C GLY A 19 24.45 -12.27 29.55
N GLU A 20 24.00 -12.97 30.58
CA GLU A 20 24.18 -14.42 30.71
C GLU A 20 23.30 -15.21 29.74
N PHE A 21 22.04 -14.80 29.59
CA PHE A 21 21.11 -15.37 28.64
C PHE A 21 21.58 -15.18 27.18
N ALA A 22 22.14 -14.02 26.85
CA ALA A 22 22.78 -13.73 25.56
C ALA A 22 23.89 -14.75 25.23
N ARG A 23 24.74 -15.06 26.21
CA ARG A 23 25.82 -16.05 26.07
C ARG A 23 25.27 -17.48 25.90
N LEU A 24 24.23 -17.86 26.65
CA LEU A 24 23.61 -19.18 26.55
C LEU A 24 22.86 -19.39 25.22
N SER A 25 22.17 -18.36 24.73
CA SER A 25 21.41 -18.37 23.47
C SER A 25 22.23 -18.05 22.22
N ARG A 26 23.50 -17.63 22.38
CA ARG A 26 24.38 -17.10 21.31
C ARG A 26 23.76 -15.90 20.57
N LEU A 27 22.96 -15.10 21.27
CA LEU A 27 22.34 -13.88 20.77
C LEU A 27 22.97 -12.67 21.43
N SER A 28 22.85 -11.49 20.80
CA SER A 28 23.27 -10.24 21.44
C SER A 28 22.22 -9.76 22.44
N ALA A 29 22.66 -9.09 23.52
CA ALA A 29 21.73 -8.46 24.46
C ALA A 29 20.80 -7.43 23.78
N LYS A 30 21.25 -6.80 22.68
CA LYS A 30 20.44 -5.91 21.85
C LYS A 30 19.33 -6.68 21.11
N ALA A 31 19.61 -7.87 20.59
CA ALA A 31 18.61 -8.71 19.95
C ALA A 31 17.53 -9.20 20.93
N LEU A 32 17.92 -9.53 22.17
CA LEU A 32 16.98 -9.95 23.22
C LEU A 32 16.01 -8.83 23.63
N ARG A 33 16.49 -7.58 23.74
CA ARG A 33 15.62 -6.41 23.98
C ARG A 33 14.63 -6.18 22.84
N ARG A 34 15.11 -6.32 21.58
CA ARG A 34 14.25 -6.20 20.40
C ARG A 34 13.19 -7.31 20.33
N TYR A 35 13.53 -8.55 20.74
CA TYR A 35 12.56 -9.65 20.77
C TYR A 35 11.51 -9.49 21.88
N ASP A 36 11.88 -8.87 22.99
CA ASP A 36 10.94 -8.47 24.05
C ASP A 36 9.93 -7.43 23.54
N GLU A 37 10.41 -6.35 22.91
CA GLU A 37 9.57 -5.30 22.30
C GLU A 37 8.58 -5.85 21.26
N LEU A 38 9.00 -6.85 20.49
CA LEU A 38 8.19 -7.51 19.47
C LEU A 38 7.33 -8.65 20.03
N GLY A 39 7.40 -8.92 21.33
CA GLY A 39 6.65 -10.00 21.99
C GLY A 39 7.06 -11.42 21.59
N LEU A 40 8.21 -11.59 20.92
CA LEU A 40 8.73 -12.87 20.45
C LEU A 40 9.43 -13.67 21.54
N LEU A 41 10.07 -12.97 22.47
CA LEU A 41 10.75 -13.57 23.62
C LEU A 41 10.69 -12.60 24.81
N ARG A 42 9.65 -12.76 25.63
CA ARG A 42 9.46 -11.91 26.80
C ARG A 42 10.38 -12.35 27.95
N PRO A 43 11.03 -11.41 28.66
CA PRO A 43 11.78 -11.71 29.86
C PRO A 43 10.82 -12.26 30.93
N ALA A 44 11.33 -13.18 31.75
CA ALA A 44 10.57 -13.77 32.85
C ALA A 44 10.34 -12.75 33.97
N LEU A 45 11.27 -11.81 34.16
CA LEU A 45 11.15 -10.71 35.10
C LEU A 45 11.82 -9.46 34.55
N VAL A 46 11.14 -8.31 34.69
CA VAL A 46 11.72 -6.99 34.51
C VAL A 46 11.73 -6.31 35.88
N ASP A 47 12.91 -5.94 36.34
CA ASP A 47 13.07 -5.24 37.61
C ASP A 47 12.37 -3.87 37.52
N PRO A 48 11.40 -3.59 38.42
CA PRO A 48 10.56 -2.40 38.34
C PRO A 48 11.31 -1.10 38.70
N VAL A 49 12.49 -1.19 39.31
CA VAL A 49 13.27 -0.04 39.79
C VAL A 49 14.30 0.41 38.76
N ASN A 50 14.99 -0.54 38.12
CA ASN A 50 16.09 -0.24 37.19
C ASN A 50 15.82 -0.70 35.74
N GLY A 51 14.68 -1.36 35.47
CA GLY A 51 14.31 -1.87 34.15
C GLY A 51 15.17 -3.04 33.65
N TYR A 52 15.97 -3.67 34.53
CA TYR A 52 16.86 -4.76 34.18
C TYR A 52 16.08 -6.05 33.92
N ARG A 53 16.50 -6.79 32.89
CA ARG A 53 15.77 -7.96 32.38
C ARG A 53 16.43 -9.26 32.81
N TYR A 54 15.61 -10.17 33.29
CA TYR A 54 15.99 -11.53 33.66
C TYR A 54 15.17 -12.54 32.87
N TYR A 55 15.82 -13.61 32.45
CA TYR A 55 15.24 -14.65 31.59
C TYR A 55 15.33 -16.01 32.29
N ASP A 56 14.39 -16.90 32.01
CA ASP A 56 14.45 -18.27 32.49
C ASP A 56 15.38 -19.09 31.55
N PRO A 57 16.34 -19.88 32.08
CA PRO A 57 17.16 -20.77 31.27
C PRO A 57 16.38 -21.71 30.33
N ALA A 58 15.15 -22.08 30.67
CA ALA A 58 14.27 -22.89 29.82
C ALA A 58 13.89 -22.18 28.50
N GLN A 59 13.94 -20.84 28.47
CA GLN A 59 13.64 -20.05 27.27
C GLN A 59 14.76 -20.08 26.22
N VAL A 60 15.93 -20.67 26.53
CA VAL A 60 17.09 -20.69 25.63
C VAL A 60 16.78 -21.41 24.31
N GLU A 61 16.06 -22.53 24.34
CA GLU A 61 15.71 -23.27 23.12
C GLU A 61 14.72 -22.50 22.24
N GLY A 62 13.74 -21.81 22.84
CA GLY A 62 12.85 -20.89 22.12
C GLY A 62 13.59 -19.71 21.48
N ALA A 63 14.56 -19.14 22.19
CA ALA A 63 15.40 -18.06 21.67
C ALA A 63 16.28 -18.51 20.49
N ARG A 64 16.84 -19.73 20.55
CA ARG A 64 17.60 -20.35 19.45
C ARG A 64 16.71 -20.63 18.25
N LEU A 65 15.50 -21.14 18.47
CA LEU A 65 14.51 -21.36 17.40
C LEU A 65 14.19 -20.05 16.67
N VAL A 66 13.90 -18.96 17.40
CA VAL A 66 13.69 -17.63 16.81
C VAL A 66 14.91 -17.22 15.96
N ALA A 67 16.12 -17.42 16.46
CA ALA A 67 17.35 -17.10 15.73
C ALA A 67 17.49 -17.91 14.43
N TRP A 68 17.21 -19.22 14.47
CA TRP A 68 17.28 -20.09 13.30
C TRP A 68 16.20 -19.76 12.27
N LEU A 69 14.97 -19.49 12.70
CA LEU A 69 13.88 -19.10 11.81
C LEU A 69 14.18 -17.76 11.12
N ARG A 70 14.81 -16.81 11.81
CA ARG A 70 15.28 -15.57 11.18
C ARG A 70 16.38 -15.84 10.14
N ARG A 71 17.29 -16.77 10.42
CA ARG A 71 18.40 -17.09 9.51
C ARG A 71 17.92 -17.72 8.20
N ILE A 72 16.79 -18.41 8.21
CA ILE A 72 16.14 -18.92 6.99
C ILE A 72 15.23 -17.89 6.31
N GLY A 73 15.28 -16.61 6.73
CA GLY A 73 14.54 -15.51 6.11
C GLY A 73 13.08 -15.40 6.54
N MET A 74 12.66 -16.10 7.60
CA MET A 74 11.26 -16.12 8.00
C MET A 74 10.81 -14.80 8.67
N PRO A 75 9.66 -14.22 8.28
CA PRO A 75 9.14 -12.99 8.89
C PRO A 75 8.80 -13.14 10.38
N LEU A 76 9.09 -12.10 11.17
CA LEU A 76 8.92 -12.09 12.63
C LEU A 76 7.47 -12.34 13.08
N SER A 77 6.48 -11.83 12.35
CA SER A 77 5.05 -12.06 12.58
C SER A 77 4.62 -13.52 12.45
N ARG A 78 5.39 -14.30 11.68
CA ARG A 78 5.19 -15.74 11.52
C ARG A 78 6.02 -16.53 12.54
N ILE A 79 7.22 -16.06 12.86
CA ILE A 79 8.04 -16.63 13.93
C ILE A 79 7.27 -16.60 15.26
N GLY A 80 6.58 -15.50 15.58
CA GLY A 80 5.74 -15.41 16.78
C GLY A 80 4.63 -16.48 16.83
N ARG A 81 4.06 -16.86 15.69
CA ARG A 81 3.09 -17.96 15.60
C ARG A 81 3.74 -19.32 15.80
N ILE A 82 4.91 -19.55 15.21
CA ILE A 82 5.63 -20.84 15.31
C ILE A 82 6.13 -21.10 16.73
N VAL A 83 6.61 -20.06 17.42
CA VAL A 83 7.06 -20.17 18.82
C VAL A 83 5.89 -20.48 19.77
N ALA A 84 4.65 -20.18 19.37
CA ALA A 84 3.44 -20.50 20.14
C ALA A 84 2.85 -21.89 19.84
N LEU A 85 3.37 -22.61 18.83
CA LEU A 85 2.90 -23.94 18.44
C LEU A 85 3.69 -25.06 19.12
N ASP A 86 3.09 -26.24 19.23
CA ASP A 86 3.82 -27.45 19.60
C ASP A 86 4.83 -27.84 18.51
N ALA A 87 5.82 -28.67 18.86
CA ALA A 87 6.91 -29.04 17.96
C ALA A 87 6.44 -29.70 16.65
N GLY A 88 5.31 -30.42 16.67
CA GLY A 88 4.73 -31.05 15.49
C GLY A 88 4.10 -30.04 14.55
N ALA A 89 3.23 -29.17 15.08
CA ALA A 89 2.60 -28.10 14.30
C ALA A 89 3.62 -27.05 13.79
N ALA A 90 4.59 -26.69 14.62
CA ALA A 90 5.70 -25.82 14.24
C ALA A 90 6.49 -26.38 13.04
N ALA A 91 6.82 -27.68 13.06
CA ALA A 91 7.53 -28.33 11.96
C ALA A 91 6.72 -28.34 10.64
N VAL A 92 5.39 -28.48 10.72
CA VAL A 92 4.50 -28.38 9.54
C VAL A 92 4.51 -26.96 8.98
N GLU A 93 4.37 -25.94 9.82
CA GLU A 93 4.40 -24.54 9.39
C GLU A 93 5.75 -24.12 8.78
N ILE A 94 6.86 -24.60 9.35
CA ILE A 94 8.21 -24.36 8.79
C ILE A 94 8.33 -25.01 7.41
N ARG A 95 7.90 -26.28 7.26
CA ARG A 95 7.89 -26.96 5.95
C ARG A 95 6.99 -26.25 4.94
N ALA A 96 5.80 -25.80 5.34
CA ALA A 96 4.87 -25.09 4.48
C ALA A 96 5.37 -23.68 4.10
N TYR A 97 6.17 -23.04 4.95
CA TYR A 97 6.86 -21.81 4.61
C TYR A 97 7.97 -22.07 3.59
N TRP A 98 8.85 -23.03 3.86
CA TRP A 98 9.98 -23.33 2.98
C TRP A 98 9.54 -23.85 1.62
N ALA A 99 8.52 -24.71 1.57
CA ALA A 99 7.93 -25.17 0.30
C ALA A 99 7.39 -24.02 -0.56
N ARG A 100 6.85 -22.96 0.07
CA ARG A 100 6.43 -21.75 -0.66
C ARG A 100 7.61 -20.95 -1.19
N VAL A 101 8.65 -20.77 -0.36
CA VAL A 101 9.89 -20.08 -0.77
C VAL A 101 10.56 -20.84 -1.92
N GLU A 102 10.62 -22.16 -1.84
CA GLU A 102 11.15 -23.02 -2.90
C GLU A 102 10.29 -22.95 -4.17
N ALA A 103 8.97 -23.02 -4.06
CA ALA A 103 8.08 -22.91 -5.22
C ALA A 103 8.20 -21.54 -5.91
N GLU A 104 8.27 -20.46 -5.14
CA GLU A 104 8.47 -19.11 -5.65
C GLU A 104 9.84 -18.94 -6.30
N THR A 105 10.89 -19.49 -5.68
CA THR A 105 12.25 -19.47 -6.23
C THR A 105 12.35 -20.34 -7.49
N ALA A 106 11.66 -21.48 -7.54
CA ALA A 106 11.57 -22.35 -8.70
C ALA A 106 10.85 -21.64 -9.86
N ALA A 107 9.71 -20.99 -9.59
CA ALA A 107 9.01 -20.21 -10.61
C ALA A 107 9.88 -19.07 -11.18
N ARG A 108 10.62 -18.35 -10.32
CA ARG A 108 11.60 -17.33 -10.76
C ARG A 108 12.73 -17.93 -11.59
N ARG A 109 13.22 -19.11 -11.20
CA ARG A 109 14.25 -19.83 -11.96
C ARG A 109 13.73 -20.30 -13.31
N ASP A 110 12.53 -20.85 -13.38
CA ASP A 110 11.91 -21.31 -14.63
C ASP A 110 11.71 -20.14 -15.59
N LEU A 111 11.26 -18.99 -15.08
CA LEU A 111 11.20 -17.75 -15.83
C LEU A 111 12.60 -17.31 -16.32
N ALA A 112 13.60 -17.33 -15.45
CA ALA A 112 14.97 -16.99 -15.84
C ALA A 112 15.53 -17.93 -16.92
N MET A 113 15.26 -19.24 -16.83
CA MET A 113 15.66 -20.23 -17.83
C MET A 113 14.91 -20.02 -19.16
N TYR A 114 13.60 -19.77 -19.10
CA TYR A 114 12.80 -19.42 -20.27
C TYR A 114 13.36 -18.18 -20.98
N LEU A 115 13.71 -17.12 -20.23
CA LEU A 115 14.31 -15.91 -20.79
C LEU A 115 15.67 -16.19 -21.43
N VAL A 116 16.52 -16.98 -20.78
CA VAL A 116 17.82 -17.40 -21.35
C VAL A 116 17.63 -18.18 -22.65
N ASP A 117 16.69 -19.13 -22.71
CA ASP A 117 16.40 -19.91 -23.90
C ASP A 117 15.78 -19.07 -25.02
N HIS A 118 14.88 -18.16 -24.68
CA HIS A 118 14.22 -17.24 -25.61
C HIS A 118 15.26 -16.33 -26.28
N LEU A 119 16.08 -15.64 -25.50
CA LEU A 119 17.14 -14.77 -26.00
C LEU A 119 18.22 -15.53 -26.77
N SER A 120 18.54 -16.76 -26.34
CA SER A 120 19.47 -17.64 -27.05
C SER A 120 18.90 -18.20 -28.36
N ALA A 121 17.57 -18.33 -28.47
CA ALA A 121 16.88 -18.77 -29.68
C ALA A 121 16.73 -17.62 -30.70
N GLU A 122 16.47 -16.39 -30.26
CA GLU A 122 16.48 -15.20 -31.12
C GLU A 122 17.87 -14.94 -31.70
N GLY A 123 18.93 -15.09 -30.90
CA GLY A 123 20.32 -15.02 -31.39
C GLY A 123 20.66 -16.10 -32.43
N ARG A 124 20.04 -17.29 -32.34
CA ARG A 124 20.17 -18.36 -33.34
C ARG A 124 19.33 -18.12 -34.60
N SER A 125 18.18 -17.45 -34.47
CA SER A 125 17.34 -17.05 -35.60
C SER A 125 18.01 -15.97 -36.46
N MET A 126 18.73 -15.04 -35.83
CA MET A 126 19.53 -14.01 -36.52
C MET A 126 20.81 -14.55 -37.19
N SER A 127 21.31 -15.73 -36.79
CA SER A 127 22.54 -16.33 -37.34
C SER A 127 22.30 -17.23 -38.58
N ARG A 128 21.04 -17.49 -38.98
CA ARG A 128 20.73 -18.31 -40.17
C ARG A 128 20.03 -17.48 -41.25
N ILE A 129 20.80 -16.59 -41.87
CA ILE A 129 20.50 -16.15 -43.24
C ILE A 129 21.66 -16.63 -44.15
N PRO A 130 21.56 -17.80 -44.80
CA PRO A 130 22.26 -18.02 -46.06
C PRO A 130 21.41 -17.44 -47.19
N GLY A 131 22.04 -16.59 -47.99
CA GLY A 131 21.40 -15.87 -49.07
C GLY A 131 21.04 -16.73 -50.29
N SER A 132 20.04 -16.20 -50.99
CA SER A 132 19.86 -16.22 -52.44
C SER A 132 19.43 -17.51 -53.15
N THR A 133 18.45 -17.27 -54.04
CA THR A 133 18.14 -17.92 -55.34
C THR A 133 17.15 -19.09 -55.38
N GLY A 134 16.11 -18.89 -56.20
CA GLY A 134 15.73 -19.88 -57.20
C GLY A 134 14.34 -20.50 -57.11
N SER A 135 13.40 -19.93 -57.89
CA SER A 135 12.64 -20.64 -58.92
C SER A 135 11.66 -21.79 -58.57
N THR A 136 10.46 -21.64 -59.15
CA THR A 136 9.58 -22.66 -59.78
C THR A 136 8.78 -23.66 -58.93
N GLY A 137 7.46 -23.70 -59.20
CA GLY A 137 6.84 -24.96 -59.67
C GLY A 137 5.74 -25.59 -58.81
N ASN A 138 4.49 -25.27 -59.15
CA ASN A 138 3.35 -26.16 -59.47
C ASN A 138 2.94 -27.39 -58.61
N ALA A 139 1.62 -27.53 -58.56
CA ALA A 139 0.81 -28.76 -58.57
C ALA A 139 0.43 -29.46 -57.24
N GLY A 140 -0.89 -29.51 -57.03
CA GLY A 140 -1.57 -30.81 -57.07
C GLY A 140 -2.30 -31.26 -55.80
N GLY A 141 -3.61 -31.49 -55.95
CA GLY A 141 -4.18 -32.78 -55.54
C GLY A 141 -5.09 -32.83 -54.32
N THR A 142 -6.40 -32.71 -54.59
CA THR A 142 -7.46 -33.69 -54.24
C THR A 142 -7.64 -34.18 -52.79
N GLY A 143 -8.89 -34.11 -52.30
CA GLY A 143 -9.51 -35.30 -51.71
C GLY A 143 -10.44 -35.10 -50.51
N HIS A 144 -11.74 -35.32 -50.76
CA HIS A 144 -12.70 -36.07 -49.92
C HIS A 144 -13.31 -35.44 -48.64
N ALA A 145 -14.55 -34.98 -48.81
CA ALA A 145 -15.82 -35.59 -48.36
C ALA A 145 -16.04 -36.04 -46.89
N GLY A 146 -17.21 -35.62 -46.39
CA GLY A 146 -17.98 -36.22 -45.30
C GLY A 146 -17.84 -35.47 -43.98
N ASP A 147 -18.87 -35.28 -43.15
CA ASP A 147 -20.28 -35.61 -43.19
C ASP A 147 -20.92 -34.88 -41.99
N THR A 148 -22.21 -34.61 -42.11
CA THR A 148 -23.27 -34.28 -41.14
C THR A 148 -22.96 -33.97 -39.65
N GLY A 149 -23.63 -32.94 -39.13
CA GLY A 149 -23.67 -32.68 -37.69
C GLY A 149 -24.54 -31.49 -37.26
N ARG A 150 -25.82 -31.54 -37.61
CA ARG A 150 -26.87 -30.55 -37.31
C ARG A 150 -27.39 -30.71 -35.87
N THR A 151 -27.35 -29.66 -35.04
CA THR A 151 -28.38 -29.25 -34.04
C THR A 151 -28.06 -27.80 -33.64
N GLY A 152 -28.93 -26.80 -33.59
CA GLY A 152 -30.38 -26.79 -33.51
C GLY A 152 -30.81 -26.36 -32.11
N SER A 153 -30.91 -25.06 -31.84
CA SER A 153 -31.63 -24.51 -30.67
C SER A 153 -32.22 -23.15 -31.05
N PRO A 154 -33.55 -23.01 -31.14
CA PRO A 154 -34.22 -21.73 -31.26
C PRO A 154 -34.74 -21.25 -29.90
N GLY A 155 -35.03 -19.95 -29.83
CA GLY A 155 -35.50 -19.25 -28.63
C GLY A 155 -37.00 -19.31 -28.35
N GLY A 156 -37.44 -18.29 -27.61
CA GLY A 156 -38.81 -17.99 -27.18
C GLY A 156 -38.85 -17.81 -25.66
N ALA A 157 -38.98 -16.61 -25.07
CA ALA A 157 -40.05 -15.60 -25.13
C ALA A 157 -41.01 -15.71 -23.91
N GLU A 158 -41.28 -14.53 -23.32
CA GLU A 158 -42.53 -14.14 -22.61
C GLU A 158 -42.82 -14.81 -21.24
N ASP A 159 -43.54 -14.25 -20.27
CA ASP A 159 -44.11 -12.93 -19.92
C ASP A 159 -44.78 -13.15 -18.53
N THR A 160 -45.20 -12.05 -17.90
CA THR A 160 -46.27 -11.91 -16.89
C THR A 160 -45.94 -12.01 -15.40
N GLY A 161 -46.51 -11.07 -14.63
CA GLY A 161 -47.18 -11.44 -13.38
C GLY A 161 -47.01 -10.52 -12.18
N SER A 162 -47.75 -9.42 -12.16
CA SER A 162 -48.02 -8.56 -10.99
C SER A 162 -48.81 -9.27 -9.87
N ARG A 163 -48.52 -8.93 -8.60
CA ARG A 163 -49.38 -8.89 -7.38
C ARG A 163 -48.45 -8.47 -6.21
N GLY A 164 -48.71 -7.47 -5.37
CA GLY A 164 -49.95 -7.00 -4.78
C GLY A 164 -50.00 -7.46 -3.32
N GLY A 165 -49.68 -6.58 -2.35
CA GLY A 165 -49.75 -6.88 -0.92
C GLY A 165 -49.71 -5.63 -0.05
N ARG A 166 -50.89 -5.18 0.41
CA ARG A 166 -51.12 -4.11 1.39
C ARG A 166 -50.95 -4.66 2.82
N GLY A 167 -50.51 -3.81 3.74
CA GLY A 167 -50.61 -4.02 5.20
C GLY A 167 -50.59 -2.67 5.91
N SER A 168 -51.58 -2.43 6.75
CA SER A 168 -52.04 -1.13 7.26
C SER A 168 -51.71 -0.89 8.74
N SER A 169 -51.57 0.39 9.10
CA SER A 169 -52.06 1.08 10.31
C SER A 169 -51.70 0.59 11.72
N GLY A 170 -51.17 1.51 12.53
CA GLY A 170 -51.22 1.48 14.00
C GLY A 170 -50.86 2.85 14.58
N SER A 171 -51.81 3.49 15.28
CA SER A 171 -51.77 4.86 15.79
C SER A 171 -51.51 4.90 17.30
N GLY A 172 -50.79 5.92 17.78
CA GLY A 172 -51.13 6.67 19.00
C GLY A 172 -50.42 6.32 20.31
N ALA A 173 -49.59 7.26 20.82
CA ALA A 173 -49.91 8.11 21.98
C ALA A 173 -48.71 9.01 22.38
N PRO A 174 -48.94 10.23 22.89
CA PRO A 174 -47.91 11.20 23.26
C PRO A 174 -47.58 11.21 24.77
N GLY A 175 -46.36 11.59 25.15
CA GLY A 175 -46.05 11.90 26.55
C GLY A 175 -44.57 12.16 26.84
N GLY A 176 -44.25 13.38 27.27
CA GLY A 176 -43.07 13.68 28.10
C GLY A 176 -42.03 14.64 27.48
N PRO A 177 -41.83 15.84 28.05
CA PRO A 177 -40.76 16.76 27.65
C PRO A 177 -39.48 16.46 28.45
N GLY A 178 -38.32 16.56 27.80
CA GLY A 178 -37.06 16.76 28.53
C GLY A 178 -35.80 16.22 27.87
N VAL A 179 -34.99 17.17 27.37
CA VAL A 179 -33.52 17.23 27.52
C VAL A 179 -32.75 16.02 26.96
N LEU A 180 -32.05 16.11 25.83
CA LEU A 180 -30.79 16.86 25.65
C LEU A 180 -30.61 17.13 24.16
N GLY A 181 -30.36 18.40 23.80
CA GLY A 181 -29.71 18.68 22.52
C GLY A 181 -28.36 17.97 22.52
N GLY A 182 -28.26 16.87 21.77
CA GLY A 182 -26.97 16.34 21.36
C GLY A 182 -26.20 17.44 20.62
N PRO A 183 -24.85 17.38 20.60
CA PRO A 183 -24.06 18.40 19.91
C PRO A 183 -24.62 18.52 18.49
N VAL A 184 -25.15 19.70 18.16
CA VAL A 184 -25.53 20.02 16.79
C VAL A 184 -24.25 19.85 15.99
N ALA A 185 -24.20 18.80 15.17
CA ALA A 185 -23.05 18.53 14.34
C ALA A 185 -22.94 19.72 13.39
N VAL A 186 -21.99 20.61 13.70
CA VAL A 186 -21.74 21.79 12.89
C VAL A 186 -21.36 21.28 11.51
N PRO A 187 -22.08 21.66 10.43
CA PRO A 187 -21.77 21.19 9.09
C PRO A 187 -20.33 21.61 8.78
N LEU A 188 -19.53 20.67 8.27
CA LEU A 188 -18.14 20.90 7.89
C LEU A 188 -18.06 20.96 6.37
N ALA A 189 -17.25 21.89 5.86
CA ALA A 189 -16.96 22.05 4.45
C ALA A 189 -15.46 21.91 4.20
N ILE A 190 -15.10 21.51 2.98
CA ILE A 190 -13.71 21.44 2.54
C ILE A 190 -13.42 22.61 1.60
N ARG A 191 -12.38 23.38 1.92
CA ARG A 191 -11.73 24.29 0.97
C ARG A 191 -10.44 23.63 0.50
N CYS A 192 -10.23 23.52 -0.80
CA CYS A 192 -9.10 22.76 -1.32
C CYS A 192 -8.51 23.37 -2.58
N ALA A 193 -7.20 23.16 -2.76
CA ALA A 193 -6.48 23.50 -3.96
C ALA A 193 -5.59 22.33 -4.37
N ALA A 194 -5.41 22.16 -5.68
CA ALA A 194 -4.47 21.22 -6.28
C ALA A 194 -3.49 22.00 -7.16
N LEU A 195 -2.23 21.56 -7.18
CA LEU A 195 -1.24 22.05 -8.12
C LEU A 195 -0.38 20.87 -8.58
N THR A 196 -0.13 20.80 -9.89
CA THR A 196 0.82 19.87 -10.49
C THR A 196 1.81 20.67 -11.33
N ASP A 197 3.07 20.26 -11.31
CA ASP A 197 4.18 20.90 -11.99
C ASP A 197 5.13 19.83 -12.55
N THR A 198 5.68 20.06 -13.73
CA THR A 198 6.58 19.09 -14.38
C THR A 198 7.93 18.98 -13.66
N GLY A 199 8.30 19.97 -12.87
CA GLY A 199 9.66 20.12 -12.33
C GLY A 199 10.62 20.70 -13.36
N ALA A 200 11.87 20.90 -12.95
CA ALA A 200 12.90 21.54 -13.78
C ALA A 200 13.63 20.54 -14.70
N VAL A 201 13.64 19.25 -14.34
CA VAL A 201 14.45 18.22 -15.02
C VAL A 201 13.64 17.37 -16.00
N ARG A 202 12.37 17.06 -15.69
CA ARG A 202 11.53 16.22 -16.55
C ARG A 202 10.97 17.02 -17.74
N THR A 203 10.76 16.35 -18.86
CA THR A 203 10.17 16.94 -20.07
C THR A 203 8.66 16.77 -20.16
N THR A 204 8.12 15.79 -19.44
CA THR A 204 6.70 15.44 -19.41
C THR A 204 6.25 15.31 -17.96
N ASN A 205 5.01 15.71 -17.70
CA ASN A 205 4.38 15.54 -16.40
C ASN A 205 3.51 14.29 -16.42
N GLN A 206 3.86 13.31 -15.59
CA GLN A 206 3.13 12.06 -15.42
C GLN A 206 2.31 12.07 -14.12
N ASP A 207 2.36 13.15 -13.34
CA ASP A 207 1.55 13.34 -12.14
C ASP A 207 0.18 13.92 -12.46
N ALA A 208 -0.85 13.37 -11.82
CA ALA A 208 -2.20 13.89 -11.82
C ALA A 208 -2.61 14.27 -10.40
N ALA A 209 -3.30 15.40 -10.26
CA ALA A 209 -3.88 15.86 -9.00
C ALA A 209 -5.32 16.32 -9.20
N PHE A 210 -6.17 16.07 -8.20
CA PHE A 210 -7.56 16.53 -8.18
C PHE A 210 -7.94 17.03 -6.79
N ALA A 211 -8.58 18.19 -6.75
CA ALA A 211 -9.17 18.77 -5.56
C ALA A 211 -10.61 19.17 -5.86
N GLY A 212 -11.54 18.56 -5.13
CA GLY A 212 -12.96 18.88 -5.18
C GLY A 212 -13.57 18.90 -3.78
N PRO A 213 -14.85 19.31 -3.67
CA PRO A 213 -15.52 19.51 -2.38
C PRO A 213 -15.64 18.21 -1.56
N ARG A 214 -15.50 17.05 -2.20
CA ARG A 214 -15.58 15.74 -1.56
C ARG A 214 -14.42 14.80 -1.85
N LEU A 215 -13.62 15.05 -2.88
CA LEU A 215 -12.57 14.15 -3.29
C LEU A 215 -11.28 14.93 -3.44
N LEU A 216 -10.23 14.42 -2.82
CA LEU A 216 -8.85 14.86 -2.98
C LEU A 216 -8.08 13.66 -3.52
N ALA A 217 -7.26 13.83 -4.55
CA ALA A 217 -6.48 12.73 -5.09
C ALA A 217 -5.15 13.23 -5.66
N VAL A 218 -4.11 12.43 -5.48
CA VAL A 218 -2.82 12.54 -6.15
C VAL A 218 -2.47 11.16 -6.70
N ALA A 219 -2.01 11.12 -7.94
CA ALA A 219 -1.54 9.93 -8.61
C ALA A 219 -0.24 10.26 -9.35
N ASP A 220 0.79 9.46 -9.12
CA ASP A 220 2.12 9.60 -9.72
C ASP A 220 2.30 8.47 -10.73
N GLY A 221 2.46 8.82 -12.00
CA GLY A 221 2.52 7.88 -13.12
C GLY A 221 3.95 7.50 -13.48
N PHE A 222 4.20 6.22 -13.75
CA PHE A 222 5.50 5.73 -14.19
C PHE A 222 5.39 4.86 -15.46
N GLY A 223 6.53 4.69 -16.13
CA GLY A 223 6.64 4.01 -17.42
C GLY A 223 6.17 4.89 -18.58
N GLU A 224 6.19 4.35 -19.80
CA GLU A 224 5.81 5.11 -21.00
C GLU A 224 4.35 5.55 -20.98
N GLY A 225 3.46 4.76 -20.36
CA GLY A 225 2.03 5.07 -20.18
C GLY A 225 1.68 5.74 -18.85
N GLY A 226 2.67 6.29 -18.13
CA GLY A 226 2.45 6.81 -16.77
C GLY A 226 1.44 7.96 -16.70
N ALA A 227 1.48 8.89 -17.66
CA ALA A 227 0.56 10.03 -17.70
C ALA A 227 -0.89 9.59 -17.97
N GLU A 228 -1.09 8.61 -18.84
CA GLU A 228 -2.39 7.99 -19.10
C GLU A 228 -2.89 7.21 -17.88
N ALA A 229 -2.00 6.51 -17.17
CA ALA A 229 -2.32 5.77 -15.97
C ALA A 229 -2.81 6.70 -14.84
N SER A 230 -2.03 7.72 -14.48
CA SER A 230 -2.36 8.64 -13.38
C SER A 230 -3.64 9.43 -13.68
N ALA A 231 -3.81 9.88 -14.92
CA ALA A 231 -5.04 10.52 -15.37
C ALA A 231 -6.25 9.57 -15.29
N ALA A 232 -6.13 8.34 -15.79
CA ALA A 232 -7.21 7.35 -15.76
C ALA A 232 -7.62 7.00 -14.32
N ALA A 233 -6.66 6.88 -13.41
CA ALA A 233 -6.93 6.66 -11.99
C ALA A 233 -7.79 7.79 -11.42
N ILE A 234 -7.40 9.05 -11.61
CA ILE A 234 -8.16 10.20 -11.11
C ILE A 234 -9.54 10.33 -11.79
N GLU A 235 -9.64 10.16 -13.11
CA GLU A 235 -10.92 10.20 -13.82
C GLU A 235 -11.90 9.15 -13.30
N ALA A 236 -11.42 7.95 -12.94
CA ALA A 236 -12.25 6.89 -12.38
C ALA A 236 -12.80 7.24 -11.00
N LEU A 237 -12.11 8.08 -10.23
CA LEU A 237 -12.55 8.54 -8.90
C LEU A 237 -13.55 9.69 -8.98
N LYS A 238 -13.47 10.54 -10.00
CA LYS A 238 -14.29 11.76 -10.13
C LYS A 238 -15.80 11.55 -9.94
N PRO A 239 -16.46 10.49 -10.44
CA PRO A 239 -17.88 10.24 -10.17
C PRO A 239 -18.22 10.23 -8.67
N THR A 240 -17.31 9.80 -7.81
CA THR A 240 -17.50 9.80 -6.34
C THR A 240 -17.37 11.18 -5.71
N ALA A 241 -16.72 12.13 -6.40
CA ALA A 241 -16.65 13.53 -5.98
C ALA A 241 -18.04 14.22 -6.01
N TRP A 242 -18.95 13.70 -6.84
CA TRP A 242 -20.30 14.25 -7.04
C TRP A 242 -21.42 13.28 -6.66
N GLY A 243 -21.12 11.99 -6.55
CA GLY A 243 -22.06 10.92 -6.22
C GLY A 243 -22.21 10.72 -4.72
N GLY A 244 -23.17 11.41 -4.10
CA GLY A 244 -23.70 11.02 -2.80
C GLY A 244 -24.71 12.04 -2.31
N GLY A 245 -25.98 11.63 -2.24
CA GLY A 245 -27.02 12.45 -1.61
C GLY A 245 -26.72 12.68 -0.13
N ASP A 246 -27.40 13.67 0.44
CA ASP A 246 -27.31 14.18 1.83
C ASP A 246 -27.48 13.15 2.97
N GLY A 247 -27.46 11.84 2.68
CA GLY A 247 -27.47 10.78 3.68
C GLY A 247 -26.05 10.47 4.18
N ALA A 248 -25.84 10.57 5.48
CA ALA A 248 -24.63 10.05 6.14
C ALA A 248 -24.47 8.55 5.83
N LEU A 249 -23.57 8.20 4.90
CA LEU A 249 -23.19 6.82 4.62
C LEU A 249 -22.68 6.17 5.92
N SER A 250 -23.07 4.91 6.16
CA SER A 250 -22.49 4.16 7.28
C SER A 250 -20.98 3.93 7.05
N ALA A 251 -20.24 3.60 8.11
CA ALA A 251 -18.81 3.25 7.97
C ALA A 251 -18.59 2.08 7.00
N ALA A 252 -19.47 1.09 7.03
CA ALA A 252 -19.36 -0.09 6.17
C ALA A 252 -19.66 0.26 4.71
N ASP A 253 -20.68 1.08 4.45
CA ASP A 253 -21.02 1.51 3.09
C ASP A 253 -19.94 2.41 2.49
N LEU A 254 -19.32 3.26 3.32
CA LEU A 254 -18.18 4.07 2.91
C LEU A 254 -16.96 3.19 2.58
N LEU A 255 -16.65 2.18 3.40
CA LEU A 255 -15.56 1.25 3.09
C LEU A 255 -15.80 0.49 1.79
N ASN A 256 -17.00 -0.06 1.59
CA ASN A 256 -17.35 -0.74 0.34
C ASN A 256 -17.27 0.23 -0.85
N ALA A 257 -17.77 1.46 -0.71
CA ALA A 257 -17.67 2.47 -1.76
C ALA A 257 -16.21 2.80 -2.10
N LEU A 258 -15.33 2.92 -1.10
CA LEU A 258 -13.89 3.15 -1.31
C LEU A 258 -13.22 1.96 -1.99
N GLU A 259 -13.57 0.73 -1.61
CA GLU A 259 -13.07 -0.50 -2.24
C GLU A 259 -13.53 -0.61 -3.71
N ASP A 260 -14.82 -0.40 -3.99
CA ASP A 260 -15.36 -0.39 -5.36
C ASP A 260 -14.70 0.68 -6.22
N THR A 261 -14.44 1.84 -5.62
CA THR A 261 -13.78 2.98 -6.24
C THR A 261 -12.31 2.69 -6.54
N ALA A 262 -11.61 2.04 -5.61
CA ALA A 262 -10.23 1.56 -5.79
C ALA A 262 -10.14 0.49 -6.89
N ASP A 263 -11.10 -0.43 -6.95
CA ASP A 263 -11.20 -1.45 -7.99
C ASP A 263 -11.55 -0.84 -9.36
N SER A 264 -12.35 0.23 -9.37
CA SER A 264 -12.65 1.01 -10.59
C SER A 264 -11.40 1.73 -11.11
N ALA A 265 -10.64 2.39 -10.23
CA ALA A 265 -9.37 3.02 -10.58
C ALA A 265 -8.36 1.99 -11.11
N SER A 266 -8.24 0.84 -10.44
CA SER A 266 -7.37 -0.25 -10.88
C SER A 266 -7.70 -0.73 -12.29
N ARG A 267 -8.99 -0.91 -12.60
CA ARG A 267 -9.45 -1.30 -13.95
C ARG A 267 -9.20 -0.20 -14.99
N ALA A 268 -9.46 1.06 -14.64
CA ALA A 268 -9.22 2.19 -15.54
C ALA A 268 -7.73 2.32 -15.90
N VAL A 269 -6.83 2.18 -14.93
CA VAL A 269 -5.38 2.14 -15.15
C VAL A 269 -5.01 0.98 -16.06
N TRP A 270 -5.55 -0.21 -15.77
CA TRP A 270 -5.30 -1.42 -16.58
C TRP A 270 -5.67 -1.18 -18.05
N ASP A 271 -6.86 -0.64 -18.32
CA ASP A 271 -7.34 -0.36 -19.68
C ASP A 271 -6.55 0.75 -20.38
N ALA A 272 -6.10 1.75 -19.62
CA ALA A 272 -5.33 2.88 -20.14
C ALA A 272 -3.95 2.44 -20.65
N VAL A 273 -3.26 1.59 -19.89
CA VAL A 273 -1.89 1.16 -20.23
C VAL A 273 -1.82 -0.17 -20.97
N ALA A 274 -2.94 -0.88 -21.17
CA ALA A 274 -2.98 -2.14 -21.92
C ALA A 274 -2.45 -2.05 -23.36
N ARG A 275 -2.45 -0.83 -23.94
CA ARG A 275 -1.93 -0.57 -25.30
C ARG A 275 -0.50 -0.03 -25.32
N CYS A 276 0.11 0.21 -24.16
CA CYS A 276 1.47 0.69 -24.07
C CYS A 276 2.46 -0.46 -24.33
N ALA A 277 3.48 -0.20 -25.15
CA ALA A 277 4.48 -1.19 -25.52
C ALA A 277 5.69 -1.15 -24.56
N ASP A 278 5.43 -0.91 -23.27
CA ASP A 278 6.46 -0.73 -22.26
C ASP A 278 6.91 -2.11 -21.71
N PRO A 279 8.16 -2.54 -21.99
CA PRO A 279 8.66 -3.82 -21.51
C PRO A 279 8.86 -3.86 -19.99
N ASP A 280 9.11 -2.70 -19.36
CA ASP A 280 9.34 -2.58 -17.91
C ASP A 280 8.02 -2.38 -17.14
N GLY A 281 6.93 -2.10 -17.86
CA GLY A 281 5.57 -1.95 -17.37
C GLY A 281 5.23 -0.51 -16.99
N SER A 282 4.00 -0.11 -17.31
CA SER A 282 3.47 1.21 -16.95
C SER A 282 2.38 1.11 -15.88
N GLY A 283 2.28 2.15 -15.06
CA GLY A 283 1.34 2.18 -13.96
C GLY A 283 1.33 3.52 -13.25
N THR A 284 0.66 3.55 -12.10
CA THR A 284 0.58 4.73 -11.26
C THR A 284 0.41 4.40 -9.78
N THR A 285 0.88 5.29 -8.91
CA THR A 285 0.47 5.33 -7.51
C THR A 285 -0.91 5.97 -7.38
N LEU A 286 -1.57 5.78 -6.26
CA LEU A 286 -2.83 6.48 -5.98
C LEU A 286 -2.96 6.74 -4.49
N THR A 287 -3.08 8.00 -4.12
CA THR A 287 -3.48 8.43 -2.79
C THR A 287 -4.69 9.33 -2.91
N ALA A 288 -5.82 8.90 -2.38
CA ALA A 288 -7.09 9.61 -2.49
C ALA A 288 -7.84 9.65 -1.17
N MET A 289 -8.57 10.74 -0.95
CA MET A 289 -9.35 10.99 0.25
C MET A 289 -10.77 11.40 -0.13
N LEU A 290 -11.76 10.65 0.34
CA LEU A 290 -13.17 10.85 0.05
C LEU A 290 -13.94 11.27 1.30
N TRP A 291 -14.63 12.40 1.19
CA TRP A 291 -15.46 13.01 2.21
C TRP A 291 -16.93 12.62 2.07
N THR A 292 -17.55 12.27 3.20
CA THR A 292 -18.98 11.94 3.27
C THR A 292 -19.81 12.89 4.14
N GLY A 293 -19.26 14.04 4.53
CA GLY A 293 -19.93 15.01 5.42
C GLY A 293 -19.51 14.86 6.88
N SER A 294 -19.32 13.63 7.36
CA SER A 294 -19.00 13.35 8.76
C SER A 294 -17.73 12.52 8.96
N ARG A 295 -17.21 11.90 7.88
CA ARG A 295 -16.06 11.00 7.90
C ARG A 295 -15.25 11.14 6.63
N LEU A 296 -14.02 10.66 6.72
CA LEU A 296 -13.05 10.69 5.64
C LEU A 296 -12.51 9.27 5.39
N GLY A 297 -12.67 8.80 4.16
CA GLY A 297 -12.03 7.61 3.66
C GLY A 297 -10.68 7.95 3.05
N LEU A 298 -9.65 7.16 3.32
CA LEU A 298 -8.34 7.22 2.68
C LEU A 298 -8.13 5.93 1.88
N VAL A 299 -7.77 6.08 0.61
CA VAL A 299 -7.28 5.01 -0.28
C VAL A 299 -5.82 5.32 -0.60
N HIS A 300 -4.93 4.35 -0.44
CA HIS A 300 -3.50 4.56 -0.68
C HIS A 300 -2.81 3.32 -1.27
N ILE A 301 -2.06 3.52 -2.35
CA ILE A 301 -1.17 2.55 -2.97
C ILE A 301 0.03 3.29 -3.60
N GLY A 302 1.24 2.74 -3.46
CA GLY A 302 2.48 3.41 -3.85
C GLY A 302 3.13 4.18 -2.69
N ASP A 303 3.94 5.16 -3.02
CA ASP A 303 4.77 5.96 -2.10
C ASP A 303 4.40 7.44 -2.05
N SER A 304 3.39 7.87 -2.81
CA SER A 304 2.70 9.15 -2.58
C SER A 304 2.25 9.26 -1.12
N ARG A 305 2.34 10.46 -0.53
CA ARG A 305 2.12 10.65 0.90
C ARG A 305 0.91 11.51 1.20
N ALA A 306 0.21 11.19 2.28
CA ALA A 306 -0.77 12.09 2.88
C ALA A 306 -0.38 12.43 4.32
N TYR A 307 -0.63 13.69 4.68
CA TYR A 307 -0.35 14.27 5.99
C TYR A 307 -1.60 14.96 6.55
N LEU A 308 -1.71 14.97 7.87
CA LEU A 308 -2.71 15.70 8.65
C LEU A 308 -1.99 16.72 9.53
N LEU A 309 -2.28 18.00 9.35
CA LEU A 309 -1.93 19.06 10.26
C LEU A 309 -3.06 19.24 11.27
N ARG A 310 -2.77 18.98 12.55
CA ARG A 310 -3.72 19.17 13.67
C ARG A 310 -2.98 19.70 14.89
N GLY A 311 -3.47 20.81 15.44
CA GLY A 311 -2.86 21.42 16.63
C GLY A 311 -1.43 21.93 16.40
N GLY A 312 -1.08 22.32 15.17
CA GLY A 312 0.26 22.81 14.81
C GLY A 312 1.30 21.72 14.51
N GLU A 313 0.92 20.45 14.63
CA GLU A 313 1.77 19.29 14.35
C GLU A 313 1.33 18.58 13.08
N LEU A 314 2.31 18.18 12.25
CA LEU A 314 2.10 17.49 10.97
C LEU A 314 2.33 15.99 11.15
N PHE A 315 1.30 15.19 10.89
CA PHE A 315 1.33 13.74 11.04
C PHE A 315 1.23 13.06 9.67
N ARG A 316 2.22 12.23 9.29
CA ARG A 316 2.08 11.34 8.13
C ARG A 316 1.01 10.28 8.41
N ILE A 317 -0.02 10.21 7.58
CA ILE A 317 -1.15 9.28 7.75
C ILE A 317 -1.10 8.09 6.78
N THR A 318 -0.24 8.15 5.76
CA THR A 318 0.05 7.04 4.84
C THR A 318 1.34 6.31 5.22
N HIS A 319 1.50 5.14 4.65
CA HIS A 319 2.70 4.33 4.81
C HIS A 319 3.17 3.84 3.45
N ASP A 320 4.31 4.35 3.00
CA ASP A 320 4.83 4.12 1.66
C ASP A 320 4.96 2.63 1.37
N HIS A 321 4.52 2.23 0.17
CA HIS A 321 4.67 0.89 -0.36
C HIS A 321 5.93 0.77 -1.22
N SER A 322 7.08 1.19 -0.70
CA SER A 322 8.38 1.12 -1.37
C SER A 322 9.31 0.10 -0.73
N LEU A 323 10.29 -0.39 -1.49
CA LEU A 323 11.29 -1.34 -1.00
C LEU A 323 12.06 -0.76 0.19
N VAL A 324 12.49 0.49 0.08
CA VAL A 324 13.25 1.17 1.15
C VAL A 324 12.41 1.33 2.41
N GLN A 325 11.11 1.59 2.31
CA GLN A 325 10.23 1.65 3.47
C GLN A 325 10.14 0.27 4.14
N SER A 326 9.99 -0.82 3.38
CA SER A 326 10.01 -2.17 3.94
C SER A 326 11.33 -2.51 4.65
N MET A 327 12.47 -2.04 4.11
CA MET A 327 13.79 -2.21 4.73
C MET A 327 13.99 -1.34 5.98
N ILE A 328 13.30 -0.20 6.08
CA ILE A 328 13.25 0.59 7.32
C ILE A 328 12.43 -0.16 8.37
N ASP A 329 11.27 -0.69 7.99
CA ASP A 329 10.35 -1.37 8.92
C ASP A 329 10.96 -2.65 9.50
N ASP A 330 11.72 -3.40 8.69
CA ASP A 330 12.46 -4.57 9.15
C ASP A 330 13.78 -4.20 9.88
N GLY A 331 14.18 -2.93 9.84
CA GLY A 331 15.36 -2.37 10.46
C GLY A 331 16.68 -2.83 9.83
N SER A 332 16.67 -3.21 8.56
CA SER A 332 17.86 -3.45 7.73
C SER A 332 18.45 -2.15 7.16
N LEU A 333 17.65 -1.07 7.11
CA LEU A 333 18.05 0.24 6.62
C LEU A 333 17.60 1.34 7.58
N SER A 334 18.43 2.36 7.81
CA SER A 334 18.00 3.57 8.51
C SER A 334 17.29 4.55 7.56
N ARG A 335 16.55 5.51 8.12
CA ARG A 335 15.87 6.56 7.33
C ARG A 335 16.84 7.43 6.54
N GLU A 336 18.01 7.71 7.10
CA GLU A 336 19.08 8.49 6.45
C GLU A 336 19.67 7.73 5.26
N GLU A 337 19.95 6.44 5.44
CA GLU A 337 20.48 5.57 4.37
C GLU A 337 19.47 5.37 3.23
N ALA A 338 18.18 5.32 3.55
CA ALA A 338 17.10 5.13 2.59
C ALA A 338 17.05 6.19 1.48
N ALA A 339 17.33 7.46 1.81
CA ALA A 339 17.31 8.56 0.84
C ALA A 339 18.34 8.38 -0.30
N SER A 340 19.45 7.69 -0.01
CA SER A 340 20.56 7.44 -0.94
C SER A 340 20.55 6.02 -1.53
N HIS A 341 19.57 5.20 -1.16
CA HIS A 341 19.55 3.78 -1.55
C HIS A 341 19.27 3.61 -3.05
N PRO A 342 20.00 2.73 -3.77
CA PRO A 342 19.79 2.51 -5.21
C PRO A 342 18.37 2.08 -5.58
N GLY A 343 17.70 1.36 -4.67
CA GLY A 343 16.31 0.92 -4.83
C GLY A 343 15.26 1.86 -4.26
N ARG A 344 15.56 3.16 -4.06
CA ARG A 344 14.61 4.11 -3.44
C ARG A 344 13.32 4.32 -4.22
N ALA A 345 13.40 4.23 -5.55
CA ALA A 345 12.26 4.36 -6.46
C ALA A 345 11.53 3.02 -6.74
N LEU A 346 11.94 1.91 -6.10
CA LEU A 346 11.29 0.62 -6.31
C LEU A 346 10.03 0.51 -5.45
N LEU A 347 8.88 0.54 -6.11
CA LEU A 347 7.56 0.30 -5.51
C LEU A 347 7.32 -1.19 -5.29
N LEU A 348 6.71 -1.54 -4.16
CA LEU A 348 6.21 -2.88 -3.85
C LEU A 348 4.73 -3.04 -4.22
N LYS A 349 3.96 -1.95 -4.18
CA LYS A 349 2.56 -1.90 -4.62
C LYS A 349 2.33 -0.66 -5.49
N ALA A 350 1.65 -0.85 -6.62
CA ALA A 350 1.19 0.19 -7.52
C ALA A 350 -0.04 -0.30 -8.31
N LEU A 351 -0.79 0.61 -8.91
CA LEU A 351 -1.78 0.27 -9.93
C LEU A 351 -1.04 0.07 -11.25
N VAL A 352 -1.14 -1.11 -11.84
CA VAL A 352 -0.41 -1.48 -13.07
C VAL A 352 -1.35 -2.19 -14.04
N GLY A 353 -1.05 -2.07 -15.34
CA GLY A 353 -1.69 -2.92 -16.35
C GLY A 353 -1.05 -4.30 -16.46
N GLU A 354 -1.52 -5.09 -17.42
CA GLU A 354 -0.90 -6.38 -17.75
C GLU A 354 0.50 -6.14 -18.34
N ALA A 355 1.53 -6.37 -17.54
CA ALA A 355 2.87 -6.35 -18.06
C ALA A 355 3.20 -7.70 -18.72
N ARG A 356 3.58 -7.66 -20.00
CA ARG A 356 4.11 -8.83 -20.70
C ARG A 356 5.41 -9.35 -20.08
N SER A 357 6.12 -8.52 -19.28
CA SER A 357 7.33 -8.87 -18.54
C SER A 357 7.70 -7.84 -17.43
N ALA A 358 6.79 -7.32 -16.59
CA ALA A 358 7.21 -6.35 -15.56
C ALA A 358 7.65 -7.00 -14.23
N PRO A 359 8.66 -6.40 -13.54
CA PRO A 359 9.12 -6.82 -12.22
C PRO A 359 8.27 -6.20 -11.09
N VAL A 360 8.03 -6.98 -10.02
CA VAL A 360 7.89 -6.50 -8.63
C VAL A 360 6.81 -5.42 -8.35
N ALA A 361 5.55 -5.62 -8.72
CA ALA A 361 4.41 -4.98 -8.03
C ALA A 361 3.51 -6.06 -7.43
N VAL A 362 3.92 -6.59 -6.27
CA VAL A 362 3.25 -7.70 -5.58
C VAL A 362 2.18 -7.16 -4.65
N ALA A 363 1.07 -6.68 -5.23
CA ALA A 363 -0.30 -6.60 -4.70
C ALA A 363 -1.05 -5.41 -5.32
N SER A 364 -2.07 -5.70 -6.13
CA SER A 364 -2.91 -4.69 -6.81
C SER A 364 -4.01 -4.09 -5.92
N ARG A 365 -4.01 -4.37 -4.61
CA ARG A 365 -5.06 -3.88 -3.69
C ARG A 365 -4.57 -2.67 -2.90
N PRO A 366 -5.21 -1.50 -3.04
CA PRO A 366 -4.94 -0.34 -2.21
C PRO A 366 -5.30 -0.57 -0.74
N ASP A 367 -4.59 0.12 0.13
CA ASP A 367 -4.92 0.20 1.55
C ASP A 367 -6.07 1.18 1.75
N VAL A 368 -7.15 0.74 2.40
CA VAL A 368 -8.33 1.56 2.71
C VAL A 368 -8.44 1.79 4.22
N ARG A 369 -8.61 3.04 4.64
CA ARG A 369 -8.77 3.41 6.06
C ARG A 369 -9.85 4.47 6.25
N LEU A 370 -10.61 4.34 7.34
CA LEU A 370 -11.53 5.41 7.79
C LEU A 370 -10.85 6.29 8.83
N ARG A 371 -11.18 7.59 8.79
CA ARG A 371 -10.69 8.59 9.74
C ARG A 371 -11.80 9.54 10.19
N GLU A 372 -11.67 9.96 11.44
CA GLU A 372 -12.45 11.03 12.04
C GLU A 372 -11.85 12.39 11.69
N VAL A 373 -12.72 13.36 11.52
CA VAL A 373 -12.37 14.69 11.03
C VAL A 373 -12.88 15.73 11.99
N LEU A 374 -12.03 16.70 12.29
CA LEU A 374 -12.34 17.81 13.16
C LEU A 374 -12.23 19.12 12.38
N ALA A 375 -13.03 20.11 12.78
CA ALA A 375 -12.88 21.48 12.29
C ALA A 375 -11.45 21.98 12.57
N GLY A 376 -10.84 22.63 11.58
CA GLY A 376 -9.47 23.12 11.65
C GLY A 376 -8.40 22.10 11.25
N ASP A 377 -8.78 20.87 10.89
CA ASP A 377 -7.86 19.94 10.25
C ASP A 377 -7.43 20.48 8.87
N ARG A 378 -6.14 20.37 8.57
CA ARG A 378 -5.61 20.60 7.22
C ARG A 378 -4.93 19.35 6.70
N TYR A 379 -5.30 18.89 5.52
CA TYR A 379 -4.74 17.73 4.85
C TYR A 379 -3.81 18.16 3.72
N LEU A 380 -2.70 17.45 3.58
CA LEU A 380 -1.77 17.58 2.45
C LEU A 380 -1.61 16.20 1.81
N LEU A 381 -1.87 16.08 0.52
CA LEU A 381 -1.46 14.93 -0.29
C LEU A 381 -0.36 15.39 -1.24
N CYS A 382 0.66 14.57 -1.47
CA CYS A 382 1.71 14.89 -2.42
C CYS A 382 2.35 13.64 -3.05
N SER A 383 2.88 13.80 -4.27
CA SER A 383 3.74 12.80 -4.91
C SER A 383 5.13 12.78 -4.26
N ASP A 384 5.95 11.80 -4.66
CA ASP A 384 7.30 11.65 -4.13
C ASP A 384 8.20 12.82 -4.52
N GLY A 385 7.97 13.47 -5.66
CA GLY A 385 8.74 14.62 -6.14
C GLY A 385 8.71 15.83 -5.21
N LEU A 386 7.70 15.94 -4.34
CA LEU A 386 7.74 16.90 -3.23
C LEU A 386 8.47 16.30 -2.01
N SER A 387 8.04 15.13 -1.56
CA SER A 387 8.46 14.57 -0.26
C SER A 387 9.85 13.93 -0.25
N ALA A 388 10.48 13.79 -1.42
CA ALA A 388 11.86 13.33 -1.59
C ALA A 388 12.88 14.47 -1.51
N VAL A 389 12.46 15.72 -1.76
CA VAL A 389 13.36 16.89 -1.81
C VAL A 389 13.09 17.92 -0.73
N VAL A 390 11.87 18.00 -0.20
CA VAL A 390 11.48 18.87 0.90
C VAL A 390 11.32 18.04 2.17
N ASP A 391 12.00 18.42 3.25
CA ASP A 391 11.91 17.68 4.50
C ASP A 391 10.59 17.93 5.26
N GLU A 392 10.26 17.07 6.23
CA GLU A 392 9.00 17.18 6.97
C GLU A 392 8.87 18.50 7.77
N ALA A 393 9.99 19.11 8.19
CA ALA A 393 9.97 20.35 8.96
C ALA A 393 9.64 21.55 8.06
N GLU A 394 10.19 21.59 6.85
CA GLU A 394 9.89 22.58 5.81
C GLU A 394 8.47 22.42 5.28
N LEU A 395 8.00 21.18 5.04
CA LEU A 395 6.61 20.90 4.69
C LEU A 395 5.68 21.45 5.77
N ARG A 396 5.95 21.15 7.04
CA ARG A 396 5.16 21.66 8.17
C ARG A 396 5.15 23.19 8.20
N ALA A 397 6.31 23.84 8.04
CA ALA A 397 6.41 25.29 8.06
C ALA A 397 5.62 25.94 6.90
N ALA A 398 5.70 25.38 5.70
CA ALA A 398 4.98 25.86 4.53
C ALA A 398 3.46 25.75 4.70
N VAL A 399 2.99 24.61 5.19
CA VAL A 399 1.56 24.33 5.39
C VAL A 399 0.99 25.14 6.55
N ILE A 400 1.76 25.44 7.61
CA ILE A 400 1.31 26.30 8.72
C ILE A 400 1.24 27.77 8.31
N ALA A 401 2.22 28.24 7.54
CA ALA A 401 2.36 29.65 7.24
C ALA A 401 1.38 30.17 6.18
N ALA A 402 0.84 29.28 5.34
CA ALA A 402 -0.15 29.65 4.33
C ALA A 402 -1.54 29.84 4.95
N GLU A 403 -2.23 30.93 4.62
CA GLU A 403 -3.59 31.16 5.12
C GLU A 403 -4.62 30.36 4.31
N ALA A 404 -4.42 30.26 3.00
CA ALA A 404 -5.31 29.57 2.08
C ALA A 404 -4.66 28.33 1.42
N PRO A 405 -5.44 27.30 1.03
CA PRO A 405 -4.92 26.12 0.34
C PRO A 405 -4.13 26.45 -0.93
N GLU A 406 -4.57 27.43 -1.70
CA GLU A 406 -3.92 27.86 -2.94
C GLU A 406 -2.53 28.44 -2.70
N GLU A 407 -2.34 29.12 -1.57
CA GLU A 407 -1.04 29.63 -1.16
C GLU A 407 -0.13 28.50 -0.71
N ALA A 408 -0.66 27.54 0.04
CA ALA A 408 0.08 26.37 0.50
C ALA A 408 0.63 25.57 -0.68
N VAL A 409 -0.20 25.20 -1.67
CA VAL A 409 0.26 24.43 -2.84
C VAL A 409 1.31 25.17 -3.66
N ARG A 410 1.14 26.49 -3.85
CA ARG A 410 2.13 27.32 -4.56
C ARG A 410 3.48 27.36 -3.83
N ARG A 411 3.44 27.48 -2.50
CA ARG A 411 4.65 27.50 -1.68
C ARG A 411 5.36 26.15 -1.68
N LEU A 412 4.61 25.05 -1.58
CA LEU A 412 5.17 23.69 -1.60
C LEU A 412 5.86 23.39 -2.93
N VAL A 413 5.22 23.72 -4.07
CA VAL A 413 5.84 23.58 -5.38
C VAL A 413 7.06 24.49 -5.52
N GLY A 414 7.00 25.73 -4.98
CA GLY A 414 8.16 26.62 -4.92
C GLY A 414 9.36 26.01 -4.19
N LEU A 415 9.14 25.38 -3.03
CA LEU A 415 10.20 24.69 -2.28
C LEU A 415 10.80 23.53 -3.07
N ALA A 416 9.98 22.75 -3.79
CA ALA A 416 10.46 21.67 -4.64
C ALA A 416 11.36 22.20 -5.79
N HIS A 417 10.99 23.34 -6.38
CA HIS A 417 11.81 24.03 -7.38
C HIS A 417 13.12 24.57 -6.81
N GLU A 418 13.09 25.17 -5.62
CA GLU A 418 14.29 25.65 -4.93
C GLU A 418 15.26 24.50 -4.61
N ALA A 419 14.74 23.31 -4.33
CA ALA A 419 15.54 22.08 -4.16
C ALA A 419 16.03 21.45 -5.49
N GLY A 420 15.71 22.06 -6.63
CA GLY A 420 16.19 21.68 -7.96
C GLY A 420 15.18 20.93 -8.84
N GLY A 421 13.98 20.62 -8.33
CA GLY A 421 12.88 20.02 -9.10
C GLY A 421 13.27 18.80 -9.96
N PRO A 422 13.85 17.73 -9.38
CA PRO A 422 14.35 16.59 -10.13
C PRO A 422 13.22 15.71 -10.72
N ASP A 423 12.01 15.81 -10.18
CA ASP A 423 10.85 15.04 -10.62
C ASP A 423 9.59 15.89 -10.79
N ASN A 424 8.54 15.28 -11.33
CA ASN A 424 7.20 15.84 -11.34
C ASN A 424 6.71 16.07 -9.91
N VAL A 425 5.91 17.11 -9.71
CA VAL A 425 5.42 17.48 -8.39
C VAL A 425 3.92 17.69 -8.46
N ALA A 426 3.16 16.84 -7.79
CA ALA A 426 1.75 17.03 -7.52
C ALA A 426 1.51 17.20 -6.03
N CYS A 427 0.68 18.18 -5.67
CA CYS A 427 0.20 18.33 -4.31
C CYS A 427 -1.24 18.85 -4.24
N VAL A 428 -1.95 18.43 -3.20
CA VAL A 428 -3.31 18.86 -2.87
C VAL A 428 -3.33 19.27 -1.41
N VAL A 429 -3.83 20.47 -1.12
CA VAL A 429 -4.06 20.95 0.25
C VAL A 429 -5.56 21.15 0.45
N ALA A 430 -6.06 20.73 1.60
CA ALA A 430 -7.47 20.83 1.95
C ALA A 430 -7.69 21.21 3.41
N ASP A 431 -8.52 22.22 3.62
CA ASP A 431 -8.90 22.75 4.93
C ASP A 431 -10.31 22.32 5.27
N VAL A 432 -10.46 21.73 6.45
CA VAL A 432 -11.75 21.41 7.02
C VAL A 432 -12.21 22.62 7.82
N VAL A 433 -13.17 23.35 7.24
CA VAL A 433 -13.77 24.53 7.86
C VAL A 433 -15.17 24.21 8.35
N VAL A 434 -15.63 24.97 9.34
CA VAL A 434 -17.05 25.02 9.66
C VAL A 434 -17.77 25.64 8.45
N ALA A 435 -18.76 24.95 7.90
CA ALA A 435 -19.63 25.51 6.89
C ALA A 435 -20.38 26.71 7.52
N ALA A 436 -20.28 27.87 6.88
CA ALA A 436 -21.05 29.02 7.32
C ALA A 436 -22.54 28.72 7.15
N GLU A 437 -23.35 28.99 8.18
CA GLU A 437 -24.80 29.07 8.02
C GLU A 437 -25.08 30.26 7.10
N GLU A 438 -25.65 30.02 5.91
CA GLU A 438 -26.12 31.08 4.99
C GLU A 438 -27.36 31.79 5.53
#